data_AF-V9IHU3-F1
#
_entry.id   AF-V9IHU3-F1
#
_cell.length_a   1.000
_cell.length_b   1.000
_cell.length_c   1.000
_cell.angle_alpha   90.00
_cell.angle_beta   90.00
_cell.angle_gamma   90.00
#
_symmetry.space_group_name_H-M   'P 1'
#
loop_
_entity.id
_entity.type
_entity.pdbx_description
1 polymer ?
#
loop_
_entity_poly.entity_id
_entity_poly.type
_entity_poly.pdbx_seq_one_letter_code
_entity_poly.pdbx_strand_id
1 'polypeptide(L)'
;MNVIFLGRLVQREGLHTLIVNLYAGNKGYSLAIRNSDKGNQYDKNSILAETQLMGYEQGELLSCIDNGQLPAMLAEQLETNHSHLFYDGCIIAEVRDYRKTFPHTKAEVHHVLLKPTTQSVLSDVSTLTSDGDWSHEERLMLESHLVAATQGPLCLDPNPIPSLATTRLKQSKSLLTDHQLMRQAKKFSQVTVNRKRKLEQLAQPEGLTIQDLMQKLRAKRGK
;
A
#
# COMPACT_ATOMS: atom_id res chain seq x y z
N MET A 1 -18.24 -6.35 2.30
CA MET A 1 -18.58 -5.45 1.17
C MET A 1 -17.73 -5.85 -0.04
N ASN A 2 -18.35 -6.17 -1.17
CA ASN A 2 -17.64 -6.58 -2.38
C ASN A 2 -16.94 -5.37 -3.03
N VAL A 3 -15.69 -5.53 -3.47
CA VAL A 3 -14.81 -4.49 -4.06
C VAL A 3 -15.49 -3.73 -5.23
N ILE A 4 -16.33 -4.42 -5.99
CA ILE A 4 -17.09 -3.85 -7.13
C ILE A 4 -18.15 -2.85 -6.66
N PHE A 5 -18.77 -3.08 -5.50
CA PHE A 5 -19.82 -2.21 -4.99
C PHE A 5 -19.26 -0.86 -4.52
N LEU A 6 -18.10 -0.89 -3.87
CA LEU A 6 -17.46 0.32 -3.35
C LEU A 6 -17.07 1.28 -4.48
N GLY A 7 -16.48 0.75 -5.57
CA GLY A 7 -16.14 1.56 -6.73
C GLY A 7 -17.35 2.20 -7.42
N ARG A 8 -18.49 1.48 -7.48
CA ARG A 8 -19.75 2.06 -7.99
C ARG A 8 -20.31 3.13 -7.06
N LEU A 9 -20.23 2.92 -5.75
CA LEU A 9 -20.68 3.87 -4.76
C LEU A 9 -19.88 5.18 -4.83
N VAL A 10 -18.55 5.08 -4.90
CA VAL A 10 -17.66 6.25 -5.07
C VAL A 10 -18.03 7.05 -6.31
N GLN A 11 -18.25 6.38 -7.44
CA GLN A 11 -18.62 7.07 -8.69
C GLN A 11 -20.02 7.71 -8.63
N ARG A 12 -20.97 7.04 -7.98
CA ARG A 12 -22.37 7.51 -7.92
C ARG A 12 -22.54 8.67 -6.94
N GLU A 13 -21.92 8.57 -5.76
CA GLU A 13 -22.06 9.53 -4.66
C GLU A 13 -20.95 10.58 -4.65
N GLY A 14 -19.94 10.47 -5.54
CA GLY A 14 -18.83 11.42 -5.61
C GLY A 14 -17.94 11.43 -4.37
N LEU A 15 -17.76 10.28 -3.73
CA LEU A 15 -17.03 10.18 -2.45
C LEU A 15 -15.55 10.56 -2.61
N HIS A 16 -15.00 11.18 -1.56
CA HIS A 16 -13.59 11.49 -1.45
C HIS A 16 -12.79 10.22 -1.16
N THR A 17 -11.62 10.13 -1.78
CA THR A 17 -10.78 8.93 -1.70
C THR A 17 -9.31 9.30 -1.53
N LEU A 18 -8.62 8.55 -0.67
CA LEU A 18 -7.16 8.52 -0.63
C LEU A 18 -6.66 7.70 -1.83
N ILE A 19 -5.85 8.29 -2.68
CA ILE A 19 -5.26 7.60 -3.84
C ILE A 19 -3.97 6.90 -3.41
N VAL A 20 -3.83 5.63 -3.76
CA VAL A 20 -2.62 4.83 -3.53
C VAL A 20 -2.07 4.39 -4.88
N ASN A 21 -0.96 4.98 -5.32
CA ASN A 21 -0.33 4.64 -6.60
C ASN A 21 0.74 3.57 -6.40
N LEU A 22 0.68 2.48 -7.17
CA LEU A 22 1.68 1.42 -7.15
C LEU A 22 2.42 1.38 -8.47
N TYR A 23 3.71 1.70 -8.45
CA TYR A 23 4.52 1.79 -9.65
C TYR A 23 5.32 0.52 -9.92
N ALA A 24 5.53 0.22 -11.21
CA ALA A 24 6.29 -0.94 -11.65
C ALA A 24 7.78 -0.89 -11.28
N GLY A 25 8.39 -2.07 -11.15
CA GLY A 25 9.80 -2.23 -10.80
C GLY A 25 10.09 -1.81 -9.37
N ASN A 26 11.20 -1.10 -9.17
CA ASN A 26 11.62 -0.57 -7.85
C ASN A 26 11.28 0.92 -7.67
N LYS A 27 10.28 1.41 -8.41
CA LYS A 27 9.83 2.81 -8.27
C LYS A 27 9.09 3.05 -6.95
N GLY A 28 8.51 2.00 -6.36
CA GLY A 28 7.80 2.10 -5.09
C GLY A 28 6.34 2.51 -5.25
N TYR A 29 5.79 3.11 -4.21
CA TYR A 29 4.41 3.58 -4.15
C TYR A 29 4.33 5.02 -3.61
N SER A 30 3.20 5.68 -3.81
CA SER A 30 2.91 7.00 -3.25
C SER A 30 1.45 7.11 -2.83
N LEU A 31 1.18 8.08 -1.95
CA LEU A 31 -0.16 8.46 -1.54
C LEU A 31 -0.52 9.81 -2.15
N ALA A 32 -1.78 9.99 -2.52
CA ALA A 32 -2.27 11.23 -3.10
C ALA A 32 -3.71 11.53 -2.67
N ILE A 33 -4.09 12.80 -2.69
CA ILE A 33 -5.46 13.24 -2.38
C ILE A 33 -5.94 14.15 -3.52
N ARG A 34 -7.22 13.98 -3.90
CA ARG A 34 -7.88 14.85 -4.89
C ARG A 34 -8.55 16.02 -4.16
N ASN A 35 -8.31 17.24 -4.61
CA ASN A 35 -8.96 18.41 -4.02
C ASN A 35 -10.45 18.45 -4.39
N SER A 36 -11.27 18.77 -3.39
CA SER A 36 -12.71 18.96 -3.52
C SER A 36 -13.11 20.40 -3.89
N ASP A 37 -12.17 21.34 -4.05
CA ASP A 37 -12.55 22.74 -4.05
C ASP A 37 -13.35 23.16 -5.30
N LYS A 38 -14.65 23.26 -5.05
CA LYS A 38 -15.67 24.12 -5.63
C LYS A 38 -15.40 24.65 -7.04
N GLY A 39 -16.13 24.07 -7.99
CA GLY A 39 -16.84 24.91 -8.95
C GLY A 39 -16.22 25.11 -10.31
N ASN A 40 -15.39 24.20 -10.82
CA ASN A 40 -15.26 24.09 -12.27
C ASN A 40 -15.03 22.67 -12.79
N GLN A 41 -15.78 22.42 -13.85
CA GLN A 41 -15.80 21.28 -14.76
C GLN A 41 -14.46 20.56 -14.99
N TYR A 42 -14.57 19.23 -14.99
CA TYR A 42 -13.74 18.28 -15.75
C TYR A 42 -12.22 18.43 -15.65
N ASP A 43 -11.66 18.18 -14.47
CA ASP A 43 -10.28 17.68 -14.43
C ASP A 43 -10.12 16.52 -13.44
N LYS A 44 -10.42 15.30 -13.92
CA LYS A 44 -10.25 14.04 -13.16
C LYS A 44 -8.79 13.76 -12.77
N ASN A 45 -7.84 14.58 -13.23
CA ASN A 45 -6.40 14.41 -13.12
C ASN A 45 -5.69 15.37 -12.15
N SER A 46 -6.37 16.31 -11.48
CA SER A 46 -5.70 17.23 -10.54
C SER A 46 -5.36 16.52 -9.22
N ILE A 47 -4.24 15.81 -9.20
CA ILE A 47 -3.55 15.32 -8.00
C ILE A 47 -2.78 16.52 -7.44
N LEU A 48 -3.19 17.07 -6.29
CA LEU A 48 -2.54 18.28 -5.74
C LEU A 48 -1.39 17.98 -4.78
N ALA A 49 -1.48 16.89 -4.03
CA ALA A 49 -0.47 16.51 -3.05
C ALA A 49 -0.19 15.02 -3.19
N GLU A 50 0.86 14.68 -3.93
CA GLU A 50 1.43 13.34 -3.96
C GLU A 50 2.61 13.31 -2.98
N THR A 51 2.66 12.29 -2.13
CA THR A 51 3.79 12.09 -1.23
C THR A 51 5.04 11.72 -2.03
N GLN A 52 6.21 11.87 -1.41
CA GLN A 52 7.43 11.27 -1.95
C GLN A 52 7.23 9.76 -2.16
N LEU A 53 7.88 9.22 -3.20
CA LEU A 53 7.90 7.79 -3.49
C LEU A 53 8.52 7.01 -2.32
N MET A 54 7.76 6.06 -1.81
CA MET A 54 8.13 5.14 -0.74
C MET A 54 8.54 3.79 -1.32
N GLY A 55 9.60 3.19 -0.79
CA GLY A 55 10.07 1.88 -1.23
C GLY A 55 9.12 0.75 -0.85
N TYR A 56 9.09 -0.30 -1.64
CA TYR A 56 8.33 -1.52 -1.32
C TYR A 56 8.91 -2.30 -0.12
N GLU A 57 10.13 -1.99 0.32
CA GLU A 57 10.75 -2.63 1.49
C GLU A 57 10.00 -2.30 2.79
N GLN A 58 9.45 -1.09 2.90
CA GLN A 58 8.58 -0.66 4.01
C GLN A 58 7.12 -1.04 3.69
N GLY A 59 6.84 -2.34 3.70
CA GLY A 59 5.55 -2.93 3.31
C GLY A 59 4.45 -2.88 4.38
N GLU A 60 4.71 -2.31 5.55
CA GLU A 60 3.74 -2.26 6.66
C GLU A 60 2.44 -1.54 6.25
N LEU A 61 2.56 -0.36 5.62
CA LEU A 61 1.40 0.38 5.12
C LEU A 61 0.63 -0.42 4.07
N LEU A 62 1.32 -1.05 3.11
CA LEU A 62 0.67 -1.84 2.07
C LEU A 62 -0.03 -3.06 2.66
N SER A 63 0.54 -3.68 3.70
CA SER A 63 -0.09 -4.75 4.46
C SER A 63 -1.35 -4.26 5.18
N CYS A 64 -1.31 -3.09 5.82
CA CYS A 64 -2.50 -2.49 6.42
C CYS A 64 -3.59 -2.25 5.38
N ILE A 65 -3.25 -1.73 4.20
CA ILE A 65 -4.20 -1.50 3.11
C ILE A 65 -4.78 -2.82 2.58
N ASP A 66 -3.95 -3.84 2.34
CA ASP A 66 -4.41 -5.20 1.94
C ASP A 66 -5.40 -5.78 2.98
N ASN A 67 -5.20 -5.48 4.26
CA ASN A 67 -6.08 -5.90 5.35
C ASN A 67 -7.30 -4.99 5.59
N GLY A 68 -7.44 -3.90 4.84
CA GLY A 68 -8.52 -2.93 5.04
C GLY A 68 -8.40 -2.15 6.36
N GLN A 69 -7.18 -1.97 6.85
CA GLN A 69 -6.86 -1.28 8.10
C GLN A 69 -6.27 0.10 7.82
N LEU A 70 -6.73 1.09 8.56
CA LEU A 70 -6.19 2.45 8.57
C LEU A 70 -5.09 2.54 9.65
N PRO A 71 -3.82 2.75 9.28
CA PRO A 71 -2.75 2.95 10.26
C PRO A 71 -2.96 4.26 11.06
N ALA A 72 -2.73 4.23 12.38
CA ALA A 72 -2.92 5.38 13.27
C ALA A 72 -2.12 6.61 12.82
N MET A 73 -0.84 6.45 12.49
CA MET A 73 0.01 7.53 11.97
C MET A 73 -0.59 8.23 10.73
N LEU A 74 -1.21 7.45 9.84
CA LEU A 74 -1.86 8.00 8.65
C LEU A 74 -3.19 8.68 9.01
N ALA A 75 -3.95 8.12 9.94
CA ALA A 75 -5.19 8.71 10.43
C ALA A 75 -4.94 10.11 11.02
N GLU A 76 -3.99 10.25 11.93
CA GLU A 76 -3.64 11.53 12.59
C GLU A 76 -3.28 12.62 11.56
N GLN A 77 -2.47 12.27 10.56
CA GLN A 77 -2.05 13.18 9.50
C GLN A 77 -3.23 13.61 8.62
N LEU A 78 -4.12 12.68 8.29
CA LEU A 78 -5.29 12.95 7.46
C LEU A 78 -6.37 13.71 8.23
N GLU A 79 -6.55 13.46 9.52
CA GLU A 79 -7.53 14.16 10.34
C GLU A 79 -7.18 15.64 10.45
N THR A 80 -5.89 15.95 10.63
CA THR A 80 -5.37 17.32 10.73
C THR A 80 -5.53 18.10 9.42
N ASN A 81 -5.22 17.48 8.27
CA ASN A 81 -5.11 18.18 6.99
C ASN A 81 -6.30 17.97 6.05
N HIS A 82 -7.04 16.86 6.20
CA HIS A 82 -7.98 16.33 5.22
C HIS A 82 -9.18 15.58 5.85
N SER A 83 -9.79 16.15 6.89
CA SER A 83 -10.94 15.54 7.61
C SER A 83 -12.13 15.14 6.72
N HIS A 84 -12.31 15.77 5.57
CA HIS A 84 -13.33 15.43 4.56
C HIS A 84 -13.21 14.02 3.94
N LEU A 85 -12.09 13.32 4.18
CA LEU A 85 -11.89 11.94 3.73
C LEU A 85 -12.56 10.90 4.64
N PHE A 86 -12.97 11.29 5.84
CA PHE A 86 -13.50 10.36 6.85
C PHE A 86 -15.01 10.17 6.73
N TYR A 87 -15.41 8.91 6.73
CA TYR A 87 -16.79 8.43 6.73
C TYR A 87 -16.96 7.49 7.93
N ASP A 88 -17.48 8.01 9.04
CA ASP A 88 -17.65 7.24 10.29
C ASP A 88 -16.33 6.59 10.75
N GLY A 89 -15.27 7.40 10.81
CA GLY A 89 -13.91 6.96 11.14
C GLY A 89 -13.21 6.11 10.06
N CYS A 90 -13.92 5.70 9.00
CA CYS A 90 -13.33 4.93 7.89
C CYS A 90 -12.91 5.87 6.75
N ILE A 91 -11.92 5.45 5.96
CA ILE A 91 -11.56 6.16 4.72
C ILE A 91 -11.65 5.22 3.53
N ILE A 92 -11.92 5.76 2.35
CA ILE A 92 -11.93 4.99 1.10
C ILE A 92 -10.60 5.18 0.40
N ALA A 93 -9.87 4.10 0.15
CA ALA A 93 -8.65 4.10 -0.64
C ALA A 93 -8.96 3.72 -2.11
N GLU A 94 -8.60 4.58 -3.04
CA GLU A 94 -8.56 4.30 -4.49
C GLU A 94 -7.15 3.80 -4.83
N VAL A 95 -7.01 2.50 -5.03
CA VAL A 95 -5.73 1.87 -5.36
C VAL A 95 -5.55 1.80 -6.87
N ARG A 96 -4.48 2.42 -7.36
CA ARG A 96 -4.08 2.48 -8.77
C ARG A 96 -2.84 1.62 -9.00
N ASP A 97 -3.04 0.43 -9.55
CA ASP A 97 -1.94 -0.50 -9.79
C ASP A 97 -1.43 -0.41 -11.23
N TYR A 98 -0.28 0.25 -11.42
CA TYR A 98 0.40 0.35 -12.72
C TYR A 98 1.28 -0.87 -13.03
N ARG A 99 1.47 -1.77 -12.06
CA ARG A 99 2.35 -2.95 -12.19
C ARG A 99 1.72 -4.03 -13.07
N LYS A 100 0.39 -4.15 -13.05
CA LYS A 100 -0.37 -5.22 -13.70
C LYS A 100 -0.58 -5.05 -15.20
N THR A 101 -0.41 -3.83 -15.72
CA THR A 101 -0.65 -3.53 -17.14
C THR A 101 0.62 -3.07 -17.83
N PHE A 102 0.97 -3.69 -18.95
CA PHE A 102 2.01 -3.19 -19.87
C PHE A 102 1.34 -2.23 -20.87
N PRO A 103 1.86 -1.03 -21.17
CA PRO A 103 3.22 -0.51 -20.90
C PRO A 103 3.35 0.35 -19.62
N HIS A 104 2.64 0.02 -18.54
CA HIS A 104 2.65 0.73 -17.25
C HIS A 104 2.13 2.18 -17.28
N THR A 105 1.38 2.54 -18.34
CA THR A 105 0.79 3.87 -18.53
C THR A 105 -0.66 3.97 -18.04
N LYS A 106 -1.37 2.84 -18.00
CA LYS A 106 -2.71 2.71 -17.46
C LYS A 106 -2.62 2.06 -16.07
N ALA A 107 -3.49 2.44 -15.15
CA ALA A 107 -3.62 1.75 -13.87
C ALA A 107 -4.83 0.83 -13.88
N GLU A 108 -4.70 -0.33 -13.24
CA GLU A 108 -5.84 -1.10 -12.76
C GLU A 108 -6.34 -0.49 -11.46
N VAL A 109 -7.57 0.04 -11.48
CA VAL A 109 -8.12 0.78 -10.34
C VAL A 109 -9.11 -0.08 -9.57
N HIS A 110 -8.94 -0.16 -8.26
CA HIS A 110 -9.90 -0.76 -7.35
C HIS A 110 -10.01 0.04 -6.06
N HIS A 111 -11.05 -0.20 -5.27
CA HIS A 111 -11.30 0.56 -4.05
C HIS A 111 -11.32 -0.35 -2.83
N VAL A 112 -10.73 0.13 -1.73
CA VAL A 112 -10.66 -0.57 -0.45
C VAL A 112 -11.19 0.37 0.64
N LEU A 113 -12.04 -0.16 1.51
CA LEU A 113 -12.47 0.57 2.71
C LEU A 113 -11.45 0.30 3.82
N LEU A 114 -10.78 1.35 4.29
CA LEU A 114 -9.84 1.29 5.40
C LEU A 114 -10.56 1.66 6.69
N LYS A 115 -10.50 0.77 7.66
CA LYS A 115 -11.17 0.92 8.96
C LYS A 115 -10.17 1.22 10.06
N PRO A 116 -10.57 1.97 11.11
CA PRO A 116 -9.77 2.10 12.32
C PRO A 116 -9.36 0.72 12.85
N THR A 117 -8.16 0.66 13.40
CA THR A 117 -7.67 -0.54 14.08
C THR A 117 -8.02 -0.47 15.57
N THR A 118 -8.13 -1.63 16.22
CA THR A 118 -8.29 -1.69 17.69
C THR A 118 -7.17 -0.94 18.39
N GLN A 119 -5.95 -0.95 17.84
CA GLN A 119 -4.84 -0.19 18.40
C GLN A 119 -5.05 1.33 18.31
N SER A 120 -5.65 1.83 17.22
CA SER A 120 -6.02 3.24 17.10
C SER A 120 -7.05 3.63 18.16
N VAL A 121 -8.10 2.81 18.30
CA VAL A 121 -9.15 2.97 19.34
C VAL A 121 -8.54 3.05 20.73
N LEU A 122 -7.58 2.18 21.07
CA LEU A 122 -6.89 2.20 22.36
C LEU A 122 -6.03 3.45 22.55
N SER A 123 -5.36 3.90 21.48
CA SER A 123 -4.60 5.15 21.49
C SER A 123 -5.51 6.36 21.78
N ASP A 124 -6.68 6.39 21.15
CA ASP A 124 -7.66 7.46 21.34
C ASP A 124 -8.18 7.47 22.78
N VAL A 125 -8.52 6.32 23.36
CA VAL A 125 -8.92 6.19 24.77
C VAL A 125 -7.81 6.68 25.71
N SER A 126 -6.55 6.34 25.43
CA SER A 126 -5.42 6.83 26.23
C SER A 126 -5.26 8.35 26.14
N THR A 127 -5.56 8.94 24.99
CA THR A 127 -5.44 10.38 24.75
C THR A 127 -6.60 11.14 25.39
N LEU A 128 -7.82 10.62 25.31
CA LEU A 128 -9.01 11.22 25.93
C LEU A 128 -8.98 11.17 27.46
N THR A 129 -8.29 10.19 28.02
CA THR A 129 -8.22 9.97 29.48
C THR A 129 -6.88 10.39 30.09
N SER A 130 -6.06 11.15 29.35
CA SER A 130 -4.79 11.70 29.83
C SER A 130 -4.98 12.83 30.84
N ASP A 131 -6.03 13.62 30.67
CA ASP A 131 -6.36 14.75 31.53
C ASP A 131 -7.06 14.17 32.77
N GLY A 132 -6.31 14.17 33.88
CA GLY A 132 -6.53 13.32 35.05
C GLY A 132 -7.88 13.53 35.74
N ASP A 133 -8.53 12.40 36.03
CA ASP A 133 -9.61 12.13 37.01
C ASP A 133 -10.28 10.78 36.71
N TRP A 134 -9.91 10.14 35.59
CA TRP A 134 -10.41 8.83 35.18
C TRP A 134 -9.86 7.68 36.04
N SER A 135 -10.75 6.92 36.67
CA SER A 135 -10.43 5.64 37.28
C SER A 135 -10.11 4.56 36.22
N HIS A 136 -9.48 3.47 36.66
CA HIS A 136 -9.22 2.34 35.78
C HIS A 136 -10.53 1.70 35.26
N GLU A 137 -11.56 1.65 36.09
CA GLU A 137 -12.86 1.07 35.72
C GLU A 137 -13.58 1.93 34.66
N GLU A 138 -13.56 3.25 34.79
CA GLU A 138 -14.13 4.15 33.79
C GLU A 138 -13.41 4.06 32.45
N ARG A 139 -12.08 3.95 32.47
CA ARG A 139 -11.27 3.72 31.26
C ARG A 139 -11.64 2.41 30.57
N LEU A 140 -11.76 1.33 31.33
CA LEU A 140 -12.14 0.01 30.81
C LEU A 140 -13.57 0.02 30.22
N MET A 141 -14.50 0.72 30.87
CA MET A 141 -15.86 0.88 30.39
C MET A 141 -15.90 1.67 29.08
N LEU A 142 -15.14 2.75 28.97
CA LEU A 142 -15.02 3.54 27.74
C LEU A 142 -14.45 2.69 26.60
N GLU A 143 -13.37 1.95 26.85
CA GLU A 143 -12.77 1.03 25.89
C GLU A 143 -13.79 0.01 25.40
N SER A 144 -14.50 -0.65 26.32
CA SER A 144 -15.50 -1.67 26.00
C SER A 144 -16.59 -1.12 25.07
N HIS A 145 -17.12 0.08 25.37
CA HIS A 145 -18.14 0.71 24.55
C HIS A 145 -17.63 1.09 23.16
N LEU A 146 -16.42 1.67 23.07
CA LEU A 146 -15.85 2.10 21.81
C LEU A 146 -15.51 0.91 20.91
N VAL A 147 -14.96 -0.17 21.49
CA VAL A 147 -14.71 -1.42 20.78
C VAL A 147 -16.02 -2.03 20.29
N ALA A 148 -17.05 -2.10 21.14
CA ALA A 148 -18.34 -2.67 20.74
C ALA A 148 -19.03 -1.86 19.62
N ALA A 149 -18.92 -0.53 19.66
CA ALA A 149 -19.50 0.35 18.64
C ALA A 149 -18.78 0.26 17.28
N THR A 150 -17.46 0.11 17.29
CA THR A 150 -16.62 0.07 16.08
C THR A 150 -16.50 -1.34 15.49
N GLN A 151 -16.72 -2.37 16.30
CA GLN A 151 -16.62 -3.75 15.86
C GLN A 151 -17.75 -4.11 14.87
N GLY A 152 -17.36 -4.72 13.75
CA GLY A 152 -18.33 -5.28 12.80
C GLY A 152 -19.07 -6.50 13.37
N PRO A 153 -20.06 -7.04 12.64
CA PRO A 153 -20.82 -8.20 13.10
C PRO A 153 -19.88 -9.38 13.38
N LEU A 154 -19.87 -9.84 14.63
CA LEU A 154 -19.12 -11.01 15.07
C LEU A 154 -19.79 -12.28 14.53
N CYS A 155 -19.02 -13.09 13.81
CA CYS A 155 -19.45 -14.43 13.45
C CYS A 155 -19.05 -15.38 14.58
N LEU A 156 -20.01 -15.73 15.44
CA LEU A 156 -19.84 -16.72 16.51
C LEU A 156 -20.34 -18.11 16.09
N ASP A 157 -20.52 -18.32 14.79
CA ASP A 157 -20.96 -19.61 14.24
C ASP A 157 -19.83 -20.65 14.41
N PRO A 158 -20.09 -21.80 15.07
CA PRO A 158 -19.10 -22.88 15.19
C PRO A 158 -18.76 -23.54 13.83
N ASN A 159 -19.54 -23.29 12.78
CA ASN A 159 -19.28 -23.80 11.45
C ASN A 159 -17.95 -23.25 10.87
N PRO A 160 -17.02 -24.10 10.40
CA PRO A 160 -15.76 -23.64 9.82
C PRO A 160 -15.92 -23.00 8.43
N ILE A 161 -17.06 -23.17 7.75
CA ILE A 161 -17.23 -22.74 6.34
C ILE A 161 -16.99 -21.23 6.15
N PRO A 162 -17.57 -20.31 6.96
CA PRO A 162 -17.27 -18.89 6.86
C PRO A 162 -15.78 -18.56 7.10
N SER A 163 -15.14 -19.25 8.05
CA SER A 163 -13.71 -19.09 8.34
C SER A 163 -12.82 -19.53 7.16
N LEU A 164 -13.14 -20.68 6.55
CA LEU A 164 -12.43 -21.15 5.36
C LEU A 164 -12.65 -20.22 4.16
N ALA A 165 -13.88 -19.73 3.97
CA ALA A 165 -14.20 -18.77 2.91
C ALA A 165 -13.44 -17.45 3.09
N THR A 166 -13.44 -16.89 4.29
CA THR A 166 -12.68 -15.65 4.60
C THR A 166 -11.17 -15.87 4.45
N THR A 167 -10.63 -17.02 4.83
CA THR A 167 -9.22 -17.36 4.64
C THR A 167 -8.83 -17.41 3.17
N ARG A 168 -9.62 -18.11 2.34
CA ARG A 168 -9.41 -18.16 0.88
C ARG A 168 -9.50 -16.77 0.25
N LEU A 169 -10.47 -15.98 0.67
CA LEU A 169 -10.61 -14.59 0.22
C LEU A 169 -9.39 -13.76 0.62
N LYS A 170 -8.88 -13.87 1.86
CA LYS A 170 -7.66 -13.17 2.31
C LYS A 170 -6.45 -13.58 1.47
N GLN A 171 -6.26 -14.88 1.23
CA GLN A 171 -5.18 -15.38 0.38
C GLN A 171 -5.25 -14.82 -1.05
N SER A 172 -6.47 -14.67 -1.59
CA SER A 172 -6.66 -14.05 -2.92
C SER A 172 -6.49 -12.52 -2.93
N LYS A 173 -6.54 -11.86 -1.76
CA LYS A 173 -6.61 -10.40 -1.61
C LYS A 173 -5.29 -9.73 -1.26
N SER A 174 -4.21 -10.46 -0.99
CA SER A 174 -2.86 -9.90 -0.80
C SER A 174 -2.30 -9.33 -2.11
N LEU A 175 -3.02 -8.40 -2.73
CA LEU A 175 -2.80 -7.89 -4.07
C LEU A 175 -1.65 -6.87 -4.09
N LEU A 176 -1.46 -6.14 -2.99
CA LEU A 176 -0.42 -5.12 -2.89
C LEU A 176 0.91 -5.71 -2.46
N THR A 177 0.86 -6.68 -1.54
CA THR A 177 2.01 -7.35 -0.89
C THR A 177 2.27 -8.78 -1.37
N ASP A 178 1.75 -9.20 -2.53
CA ASP A 178 2.05 -10.53 -3.09
C ASP A 178 3.56 -10.82 -3.04
N HIS A 179 3.94 -11.95 -2.46
CA HIS A 179 5.33 -12.36 -2.29
C HIS A 179 6.10 -12.34 -3.61
N GLN A 180 5.48 -12.74 -4.73
CA GLN A 180 6.13 -12.66 -6.04
C GLN A 180 6.43 -11.22 -6.44
N LEU A 181 5.49 -10.31 -6.18
CA LEU A 181 5.58 -8.90 -6.50
C LEU A 181 6.65 -8.20 -5.66
N MET A 182 6.67 -8.50 -4.35
CA MET A 182 7.71 -8.05 -3.43
C MET A 182 9.09 -8.61 -3.81
N ARG A 183 9.16 -9.87 -4.26
CA ARG A 183 10.42 -10.46 -4.74
C ARG A 183 10.92 -9.80 -6.02
N GLN A 184 10.02 -9.47 -6.96
CA GLN A 184 10.41 -8.72 -8.16
C GLN A 184 10.86 -7.29 -7.80
N ALA A 185 10.13 -6.58 -6.93
CA ALA A 185 10.54 -5.27 -6.42
C ALA A 185 11.97 -5.33 -5.83
N LYS A 186 12.24 -6.32 -4.96
CA LYS A 186 13.56 -6.59 -4.40
C LYS A 186 14.63 -6.93 -5.44
N LYS A 187 14.27 -7.69 -6.48
CA LYS A 187 15.18 -8.03 -7.59
C LYS A 187 15.63 -6.80 -8.35
N PHE A 188 14.74 -5.82 -8.53
CA PHE A 188 15.03 -4.55 -9.19
C PHE A 188 15.45 -3.45 -8.20
N SER A 189 15.61 -3.79 -6.91
CA SER A 189 16.11 -2.88 -5.90
C SER A 189 17.44 -2.27 -6.34
N GLN A 190 17.62 -0.98 -6.06
CA GLN A 190 18.88 -0.30 -6.35
C GLN A 190 20.07 -1.04 -5.73
N VAL A 191 19.91 -1.66 -4.56
CA VAL A 191 20.92 -2.50 -3.92
C VAL A 191 21.24 -3.74 -4.76
N THR A 192 20.21 -4.44 -5.28
CA THR A 192 20.39 -5.64 -6.11
C THR A 192 20.98 -5.31 -7.48
N VAL A 193 20.53 -4.21 -8.10
CA VAL A 193 21.08 -3.71 -9.36
C VAL A 193 22.54 -3.28 -9.18
N ASN A 194 22.85 -2.57 -8.09
CA ASN A 194 24.22 -2.18 -7.76
C ASN A 194 25.10 -3.39 -7.46
N ARG A 195 24.59 -4.40 -6.75
CA ARG A 195 25.30 -5.66 -6.51
C ARG A 195 25.56 -6.40 -7.81
N LYS A 196 24.57 -6.50 -8.70
CA LYS A 196 24.73 -7.09 -10.02
C LYS A 196 25.78 -6.34 -10.85
N ARG A 197 25.72 -5.01 -10.88
CA ARG A 197 26.70 -4.17 -11.57
C ARG A 197 28.12 -4.36 -11.00
N LYS A 198 28.27 -4.38 -9.67
CA LYS A 198 29.56 -4.68 -9.02
C LYS A 198 30.08 -6.08 -9.34
N LEU A 199 29.19 -7.08 -9.34
CA LEU A 199 29.54 -8.44 -9.72
C LEU A 199 29.97 -8.51 -11.19
N GLU A 200 29.27 -7.82 -12.10
CA GLU A 200 29.65 -7.70 -13.51
C GLU A 200 30.98 -6.97 -13.70
N GLN A 201 31.27 -5.94 -12.90
CA GLN A 201 32.58 -5.28 -12.87
C GLN A 201 33.69 -6.21 -12.41
N LEU A 202 33.45 -7.03 -11.36
CA LEU A 202 34.41 -8.04 -10.89
C LEU A 202 34.53 -9.23 -11.86
N ALA A 203 33.50 -9.50 -12.66
CA ALA A 203 33.48 -10.56 -13.66
C ALA A 203 34.06 -10.13 -15.01
N GLN A 204 34.40 -8.84 -15.19
CA GLN A 204 35.22 -8.44 -16.32
C GLN A 204 36.62 -9.07 -16.14
N PRO A 205 37.07 -9.92 -17.08
CA PRO A 205 38.41 -10.47 -16.99
C PRO A 205 39.41 -9.32 -17.20
N GLU A 206 40.17 -8.95 -16.17
CA GLU A 206 41.34 -8.06 -16.31
C GLU A 206 42.48 -8.68 -17.15
N GLY A 207 42.28 -9.89 -17.68
CA GLY A 207 43.20 -10.59 -18.56
C GLY A 207 42.77 -10.56 -20.02
N LEU A 208 43.76 -10.65 -20.92
CA LEU A 208 43.55 -10.86 -22.36
C LEU A 208 42.56 -12.01 -22.56
N THR A 209 41.46 -11.75 -23.27
CA THR A 209 40.48 -12.80 -23.55
C THR A 209 41.11 -13.86 -24.48
N ILE A 210 40.62 -15.10 -24.43
CA ILE A 210 41.08 -16.17 -25.37
C ILE A 210 40.88 -15.71 -26.82
N GLN A 211 39.87 -14.88 -27.10
CA GLN A 211 39.63 -14.28 -28.40
C GLN A 211 40.75 -13.32 -28.82
N ASP A 212 41.22 -12.45 -27.91
CA ASP A 212 42.38 -11.57 -28.13
C ASP A 212 43.67 -12.37 -28.38
N LEU A 213 43.88 -13.46 -27.63
CA LEU A 213 45.03 -14.36 -27.81
C LEU A 213 44.99 -15.04 -29.18
N MET A 214 43.83 -15.55 -29.59
CA MET A 214 43.64 -16.19 -30.90
C MET A 214 43.83 -15.20 -32.06
N GLN A 215 43.38 -13.94 -31.91
CA GLN A 215 43.63 -12.90 -32.90
C GLN A 215 45.12 -12.57 -33.01
N LYS A 216 45.84 -12.43 -31.90
CA LYS A 216 47.30 -12.24 -31.91
C LYS A 216 48.04 -13.40 -32.56
N LEU A 217 47.63 -14.64 -32.28
CA LEU A 217 48.24 -15.83 -32.89
C LEU A 217 47.96 -15.94 -34.40
N ARG A 218 46.77 -15.52 -34.87
CA ARG A 218 46.49 -15.41 -36.31
C ARG A 218 47.30 -14.31 -36.97
N ALA A 219 47.37 -13.12 -36.36
CA ALA A 219 48.15 -12.00 -36.89
C ALA A 219 49.66 -12.32 -36.97
N LYS A 220 50.18 -13.11 -36.03
CA LYS A 220 51.58 -13.56 -36.02
C LYS A 220 51.88 -14.68 -37.04
N ARG A 221 50.86 -15.40 -37.52
CA ARG A 221 50.99 -16.45 -38.55
C ARG A 221 50.82 -15.93 -39.99
N GLY A 222 50.44 -14.67 -40.16
CA GLY A 222 50.25 -14.03 -41.47
C GLY A 222 51.40 -13.09 -41.89
N LYS A 223 52.57 -13.21 -41.28
CA LYS A 223 53.82 -12.55 -41.68
C LYS A 223 54.88 -13.59 -42.01
#